data_AF-A0A246TS86-F1
#
_entry.id   AF-A0A246TS86-F1
#
_cell.length_a   1.000
_cell.length_b   1.000
_cell.length_c   1.000
_cell.angle_alpha   90.00
_cell.angle_beta   90.00
_cell.angle_gamma   90.00
#
_symmetry.space_group_name_H-M   'P 1'
#
loop_
_entity.id
_entity.type
_entity.pdbx_description
1 polymer ?
#
loop_
_entity_poly.entity_id
_entity_poly.type
_entity_poly.pdbx_seq_one_letter_code
_entity_poly.pdbx_strand_id
1 'polypeptide(L)'
;MGAPGIDFPGVGVGLVILRDRKILLYKRIRAPEAGHWSIVGGKVDHMEPAEQAARREAEEETGLSIGRVNLLGPAEVISKADEQHWVSLLYIASEFDGEPKLTEPEKLSDFGWFSRSDLPQPLSAFAAAAMARLKADELL
;
A
#
# COMPACT_ATOMS: atom_id res chain seq x y z
N MET A 1 22.62 -13.71 -2.29
CA MET A 1 21.56 -13.63 -1.26
C MET A 1 20.23 -13.82 -2.00
N GLY A 2 19.28 -14.57 -1.44
CA GLY A 2 18.01 -14.82 -2.13
C GLY A 2 17.16 -13.56 -2.25
N ALA A 3 16.32 -13.48 -3.28
CA ALA A 3 15.36 -12.41 -3.51
C ALA A 3 14.10 -12.63 -2.64
N PRO A 4 13.76 -11.71 -1.71
CA PRO A 4 12.53 -11.78 -0.95
C PRO A 4 11.30 -11.79 -1.86
N GLY A 5 10.30 -12.57 -1.49
CA GLY A 5 9.10 -12.77 -2.29
C GLY A 5 9.24 -13.87 -3.33
N ILE A 6 10.47 -14.24 -3.73
CA ILE A 6 10.74 -15.26 -4.77
C ILE A 6 11.42 -16.48 -4.16
N ASP A 7 12.64 -16.32 -3.63
CA ASP A 7 13.42 -17.42 -3.08
C ASP A 7 12.94 -17.84 -1.67
N PHE A 8 12.25 -16.93 -0.98
CA PHE A 8 11.62 -17.12 0.32
C PHE A 8 10.52 -16.06 0.53
N PRO A 9 9.57 -16.27 1.46
CA PRO A 9 8.51 -15.30 1.72
C PRO A 9 9.07 -13.91 2.06
N GLY A 10 8.64 -12.90 1.31
CA GLY A 10 9.02 -11.50 1.53
C GLY A 10 8.22 -10.88 2.67
N VAL A 11 8.86 -10.00 3.45
CA VAL A 11 8.16 -9.15 4.43
C VAL A 11 7.90 -7.79 3.79
N GLY A 12 6.64 -7.43 3.72
CA GLY A 12 6.20 -6.16 3.13
C GLY A 12 5.37 -5.30 4.08
N VAL A 13 5.00 -4.13 3.59
CA VAL A 13 4.09 -3.20 4.23
C VAL A 13 3.14 -2.59 3.22
N GLY A 14 1.97 -2.17 3.68
CA GLY A 14 1.06 -1.34 2.91
C GLY A 14 0.44 -0.28 3.79
N LEU A 15 0.20 0.92 3.28
CA LEU A 15 -0.39 2.02 4.03
C LEU A 15 -1.65 2.54 3.33
N VAL A 16 -2.77 2.47 4.04
CA VAL A 16 -4.00 3.20 3.69
C VAL A 16 -3.84 4.64 4.16
N ILE A 17 -3.94 5.60 3.24
CA ILE A 17 -3.94 7.02 3.58
C ILE A 17 -5.36 7.57 3.41
N LEU A 18 -5.89 8.22 4.45
CA LEU A 18 -7.26 8.72 4.51
C LEU A 18 -7.33 10.24 4.52
N ARG A 19 -8.17 10.81 3.64
CA ARG A 19 -8.57 12.23 3.65
C ARG A 19 -10.07 12.31 3.43
N ASP A 20 -10.80 12.98 4.32
CA ASP A 20 -12.25 13.17 4.21
C ASP A 20 -13.02 11.87 3.89
N ARG A 21 -12.65 10.77 4.56
CA ARG A 21 -13.24 9.42 4.38
C ARG A 21 -13.01 8.80 3.00
N LYS A 22 -12.08 9.36 2.24
CA LYS A 22 -11.58 8.81 0.97
C LYS A 22 -10.21 8.21 1.18
N ILE A 23 -9.92 7.20 0.38
CA ILE A 23 -8.67 6.47 0.38
C ILE A 23 -7.85 6.91 -0.82
N LEU A 24 -6.58 7.22 -0.58
CA LEU A 24 -5.63 7.45 -1.66
C LEU A 24 -5.22 6.11 -2.27
N LEU A 25 -5.40 5.98 -3.59
CA LEU A 25 -4.94 4.81 -4.35
C LEU A 25 -4.14 5.27 -5.56
N TYR A 26 -3.14 4.46 -5.92
CA TYR A 26 -2.31 4.64 -7.10
C TYR A 26 -2.49 3.48 -8.07
N LYS A 27 -2.45 3.77 -9.37
CA LYS A 27 -2.57 2.78 -10.43
C LYS A 27 -1.20 2.26 -10.85
N ARG A 28 -0.97 0.96 -10.70
CA ARG A 28 0.29 0.28 -11.01
C ARG A 28 0.49 0.15 -12.53
N ILE A 29 1.73 0.32 -12.99
CA ILE A 29 2.14 0.11 -14.39
C ILE A 29 2.83 -1.23 -14.57
N ARG A 30 3.58 -1.68 -13.55
CA ARG A 30 4.45 -2.87 -13.65
C ARG A 30 3.79 -4.10 -13.05
N ALA A 31 4.17 -5.26 -13.58
CA ALA A 31 3.87 -6.54 -12.95
C ALA A 31 4.62 -6.69 -11.61
N PRO A 32 4.08 -7.43 -10.64
CA PRO A 32 2.75 -8.04 -10.65
C PRO A 32 1.64 -6.98 -10.53
N GLU A 33 0.44 -7.34 -10.97
CA GLU A 33 -0.78 -6.52 -10.88
C GLU A 33 -0.72 -5.19 -11.66
N ALA A 34 -0.07 -5.19 -12.82
CA ALA A 34 -0.15 -4.05 -13.75
C ALA A 34 -1.63 -3.68 -14.04
N GLY A 35 -1.93 -2.40 -14.04
CA GLY A 35 -3.28 -1.85 -14.23
C GLY A 35 -4.18 -1.86 -12.98
N HIS A 36 -3.74 -2.47 -11.87
CA HIS A 36 -4.51 -2.49 -10.62
C HIS A 36 -4.29 -1.21 -9.81
N TRP A 37 -5.33 -0.82 -9.08
CA TRP A 37 -5.27 0.24 -8.08
C TRP A 37 -4.83 -0.32 -6.73
N SER A 38 -3.83 0.31 -6.14
CA SER A 38 -3.17 -0.18 -4.94
C SER A 38 -3.05 0.91 -3.88
N ILE A 39 -3.03 0.47 -2.63
CA ILE A 39 -2.42 1.23 -1.54
C ILE A 39 -0.90 1.34 -1.79
N VAL A 40 -0.29 2.36 -1.24
CA VAL A 40 1.18 2.54 -1.27
C VAL A 40 1.85 1.56 -0.33
N GLY A 41 3.10 1.23 -0.62
CA GLY A 41 3.90 0.33 0.20
C GLY A 41 4.92 -0.49 -0.58
N GLY A 42 5.71 -1.25 0.15
CA GLY A 42 6.83 -1.97 -0.41
C GLY A 42 7.44 -2.96 0.57
N LYS A 43 8.72 -3.26 0.37
CA LYS A 43 9.46 -4.20 1.21
C LYS A 43 9.87 -3.53 2.53
N VAL A 44 10.02 -4.33 3.57
CA VAL A 44 10.71 -3.90 4.78
C VAL A 44 12.21 -4.12 4.58
N ASP A 45 13.03 -3.08 4.78
CA ASP A 45 14.46 -3.22 4.67
C ASP A 45 15.08 -3.91 5.90
N HIS A 46 16.28 -4.47 5.72
CA HIS A 46 16.98 -5.14 6.80
C HIS A 46 17.27 -4.15 7.95
N MET A 47 16.89 -4.54 9.17
CA MET A 47 16.98 -3.71 10.39
C MET A 47 16.08 -2.47 10.40
N GLU A 48 15.06 -2.43 9.53
CA GLU A 48 14.04 -1.40 9.52
C GLU A 48 12.77 -1.87 10.27
N PRO A 49 12.24 -1.09 11.23
CA PRO A 49 10.92 -1.36 11.77
C PRO A 49 9.84 -1.24 10.69
N ALA A 50 8.91 -2.19 10.61
CA ALA A 50 7.86 -2.18 9.59
C ALA A 50 7.01 -0.90 9.58
N GLU A 51 6.78 -0.29 10.74
CA GLU A 51 6.10 1.00 10.84
C GLU A 51 6.86 2.12 10.10
N GLN A 52 8.19 2.13 10.23
CA GLN A 52 9.05 3.10 9.54
C GLN A 52 9.10 2.82 8.04
N ALA A 53 9.15 1.54 7.64
CA ALA A 53 9.06 1.14 6.24
C ALA A 53 7.76 1.64 5.59
N ALA A 54 6.61 1.50 6.28
CA ALA A 54 5.31 1.93 5.76
C ALA A 54 5.27 3.45 5.53
N ARG A 55 5.87 4.23 6.44
CA ARG A 55 6.00 5.68 6.27
C ARG A 55 6.95 6.02 5.13
N ARG A 56 8.16 5.45 5.11
CA ARG A 56 9.17 5.69 4.07
C ARG A 56 8.61 5.41 2.67
N GLU A 57 8.05 4.22 2.44
CA GLU A 57 7.49 3.84 1.13
C GLU A 57 6.36 4.79 0.72
N ALA A 58 5.48 5.17 1.64
CA ALA A 58 4.43 6.13 1.35
C ALA A 58 4.98 7.54 1.02
N GLU A 59 5.99 8.02 1.75
CA GLU A 59 6.64 9.30 1.47
C GLU A 59 7.36 9.27 0.11
N GLU A 60 8.03 8.16 -0.22
CA GLU A 60 8.70 7.93 -1.50
C GLU A 60 7.71 7.91 -2.68
N GLU A 61 6.59 7.18 -2.58
CA GLU A 61 5.61 6.98 -3.66
C GLU A 61 4.61 8.13 -3.82
N THR A 62 4.34 8.89 -2.75
CA THR A 62 3.33 9.96 -2.77
C THR A 62 3.91 11.37 -2.71
N GLY A 63 5.11 11.52 -2.14
CA GLY A 63 5.68 12.81 -1.79
C GLY A 63 4.99 13.55 -0.64
N LEU A 64 4.08 12.88 0.08
CA LEU A 64 3.52 13.36 1.34
C LEU A 64 4.55 13.23 2.47
N SER A 65 4.34 13.95 3.57
CA SER A 65 4.99 13.70 4.85
C SER A 65 4.02 12.95 5.74
N ILE A 66 4.33 11.71 6.13
CA ILE A 66 3.39 10.86 6.86
C ILE A 66 3.61 10.99 8.37
N GLY A 67 2.54 11.35 9.08
CA GLY A 67 2.50 11.43 10.55
C GLY A 67 2.39 10.06 11.20
N ARG A 68 1.55 9.96 12.23
CA ARG A 68 1.34 8.70 12.94
C ARG A 68 0.58 7.69 12.06
N VAL A 69 1.08 6.46 12.06
CA VAL A 69 0.40 5.31 11.44
C VAL A 69 -0.12 4.36 12.54
N ASN A 70 -1.21 3.65 12.28
CA ASN A 70 -1.74 2.61 13.17
C ASN A 70 -1.84 1.29 12.41
N LEU A 71 -1.59 0.17 13.10
CA LEU A 71 -1.66 -1.16 12.49
C LEU A 71 -3.12 -1.56 12.22
N LEU A 72 -3.46 -1.84 10.96
CA LEU A 72 -4.73 -2.48 10.57
C LEU A 72 -4.67 -4.00 10.72
N GLY A 73 -3.50 -4.61 10.46
CA GLY A 73 -3.25 -6.02 10.65
C GLY A 73 -2.46 -6.66 9.49
N PRO A 74 -2.14 -7.96 9.58
CA PRO A 74 -1.37 -8.64 8.56
C PRO A 74 -2.24 -9.05 7.37
N ALA A 75 -1.63 -9.16 6.19
CA ALA A 75 -2.17 -9.81 5.01
C ALA A 75 -1.09 -10.68 4.36
N GLU A 76 -1.50 -11.82 3.81
CA GLU A 76 -0.61 -12.73 3.09
C GLU A 76 -1.14 -12.92 1.67
N VAL A 77 -0.24 -12.76 0.70
CA VAL A 77 -0.54 -12.94 -0.72
C VAL A 77 0.44 -13.95 -1.29
N ILE A 78 -0.10 -15.05 -1.80
CA ILE A 78 0.63 -16.09 -2.52
C ILE A 78 0.14 -16.09 -3.96
N SER A 79 0.91 -15.47 -4.86
CA SER A 79 0.63 -15.49 -6.30
C SER A 79 1.41 -16.65 -6.94
N LYS A 80 0.69 -17.70 -7.32
CA LYS A 80 1.29 -18.79 -8.12
C LYS A 80 1.64 -18.35 -9.54
N ALA A 81 0.93 -17.37 -10.09
CA ALA A 81 1.14 -16.89 -11.44
C ALA A 81 2.42 -16.05 -11.55
N ASP A 82 2.70 -15.26 -10.52
CA ASP A 82 3.90 -14.42 -10.45
C ASP A 82 5.06 -15.09 -9.69
N GLU A 83 4.87 -16.33 -9.23
CA GLU A 83 5.78 -17.08 -8.36
C GLU A 83 6.22 -16.27 -7.12
N GLN A 84 5.27 -15.56 -6.52
CA GLN A 84 5.52 -14.63 -5.42
C GLN A 84 4.77 -15.00 -4.13
N HIS A 85 5.44 -14.83 -2.98
CA HIS A 85 4.86 -14.99 -1.64
C HIS A 85 5.26 -13.83 -0.73
N TRP A 86 4.29 -13.01 -0.36
CA TRP A 86 4.48 -11.86 0.52
C TRP A 86 3.60 -11.93 1.76
N VAL A 87 4.20 -11.63 2.91
CA VAL A 87 3.50 -11.39 4.17
C VAL A 87 3.68 -9.92 4.52
N SER A 88 2.60 -9.14 4.49
CA SER A 88 2.64 -7.70 4.67
C SER A 88 1.89 -7.23 5.91
N LEU A 89 2.47 -6.30 6.65
CA LEU A 89 1.79 -5.56 7.70
C LEU A 89 1.09 -4.34 7.09
N LEU A 90 -0.24 -4.27 7.24
CA LEU A 90 -1.03 -3.18 6.71
C LEU A 90 -1.28 -2.14 7.79
N TYR A 91 -1.10 -0.88 7.44
CA TYR A 91 -1.24 0.29 8.30
C TYR A 91 -2.29 1.25 7.75
N ILE A 92 -2.71 2.18 8.60
CA ILE A 92 -3.58 3.31 8.25
C ILE A 92 -3.03 4.62 8.82
N ALA A 93 -3.15 5.71 8.06
CA ALA A 93 -2.87 7.07 8.51
C ALA A 93 -3.92 8.06 7.99
N SER A 94 -4.26 9.01 8.85
CA SER A 94 -5.03 10.21 8.52
C SER A 94 -4.24 11.50 8.79
N GLU A 95 -3.10 11.40 9.48
CA GLU A 95 -2.18 12.51 9.74
C GLU A 95 -1.09 12.53 8.66
N PHE A 96 -1.11 13.53 7.80
CA PHE A 96 -0.06 13.78 6.81
C PHE A 96 -0.06 15.26 6.39
N ASP A 97 1.05 15.71 5.82
CA ASP A 97 1.20 17.03 5.22
C ASP A 97 1.55 16.94 3.73
N GLY A 98 1.08 17.91 2.95
CA GLY A 98 1.35 18.03 1.52
C GLY A 98 0.23 17.51 0.61
N GLU A 99 0.50 17.51 -0.69
CA GLU A 99 -0.41 17.00 -1.71
C GLU A 99 0.21 15.82 -2.47
N PRO A 100 -0.57 14.75 -2.71
CA PRO A 100 -0.05 13.58 -3.39
C PRO A 100 0.29 13.92 -4.85
N LYS A 101 1.35 13.27 -5.34
CA LYS A 101 1.84 13.38 -6.71
C LYS A 101 2.36 12.03 -7.18
N LEU A 102 2.61 11.91 -8.48
CA LEU A 102 3.35 10.78 -9.06
C LEU A 102 4.84 11.06 -8.92
N THR A 103 5.48 10.53 -7.88
CA THR A 103 6.93 10.62 -7.68
C THR A 103 7.70 9.56 -8.47
N GLU A 104 7.07 8.41 -8.70
CA GLU A 104 7.63 7.26 -9.44
C GLU A 104 6.82 6.98 -10.72
N PRO A 105 6.88 7.87 -11.73
CA PRO A 105 6.07 7.78 -12.95
C PRO A 105 6.35 6.51 -13.79
N GLU A 106 7.48 5.84 -13.54
CA GLU A 106 7.84 4.58 -14.18
C GLU A 106 7.19 3.35 -13.52
N LYS A 107 6.60 3.52 -12.33
CA LYS A 107 5.89 2.47 -11.58
C LYS A 107 4.40 2.76 -11.46
N LEU A 108 4.00 4.03 -11.37
CA LEU A 108 2.62 4.47 -11.10
C LEU A 108 2.15 5.44 -12.20
N SER A 109 0.98 5.18 -12.79
CA SER A 109 0.47 5.98 -13.93
C SER A 109 -0.56 7.02 -13.53
N ASP A 110 -1.23 6.82 -12.40
CA ASP A 110 -2.37 7.63 -11.98
C ASP A 110 -2.57 7.51 -10.47
N PHE A 111 -3.28 8.46 -9.87
CA PHE A 111 -3.69 8.39 -8.47
C PHE A 111 -4.99 9.15 -8.23
N GLY A 112 -5.70 8.79 -7.17
CA GLY A 112 -6.93 9.47 -6.80
C GLY A 112 -7.41 9.18 -5.39
N TRP A 113 -8.33 10.02 -4.94
CA TRP A 113 -9.04 9.86 -3.67
C TRP A 113 -10.40 9.23 -3.93
N PHE A 114 -10.60 8.01 -3.42
CA PHE A 114 -11.79 7.21 -3.70
C PHE A 114 -12.59 6.94 -2.43
N SER A 115 -13.91 7.02 -2.52
CA SER A 115 -14.77 6.61 -1.42
C SER A 115 -14.82 5.09 -1.34
N ARG A 116 -15.03 4.53 -0.15
CA ARG A 116 -15.20 3.08 0.03
C ARG A 116 -16.34 2.50 -0.83
N SER A 117 -17.40 3.28 -1.05
CA SER A 117 -18.56 2.89 -1.86
C SER A 117 -18.33 3.00 -3.37
N ASP A 118 -17.23 3.62 -3.80
CA ASP A 118 -16.92 3.90 -5.20
C ASP A 118 -15.41 3.72 -5.44
N LEU A 119 -14.95 2.50 -5.15
CA LEU A 119 -13.55 2.12 -5.33
C LEU A 119 -13.27 1.80 -6.80
N PRO A 120 -12.13 2.26 -7.34
CA PRO A 120 -11.75 1.95 -8.70
C PRO A 120 -11.41 0.46 -8.83
N GLN A 121 -11.53 -0.07 -10.03
CA GLN A 121 -11.28 -1.49 -10.31
C GLN A 121 -10.30 -1.66 -11.47
N PRO A 122 -9.50 -2.75 -11.49
CA PRO A 122 -9.37 -3.76 -10.42
C PRO A 122 -8.50 -3.26 -9.24
N LEU A 123 -8.72 -3.77 -8.03
CA LEU A 123 -7.86 -3.53 -6.86
C LEU A 123 -6.78 -4.58 -6.72
N SER A 124 -5.57 -4.18 -6.32
CA SER A 124 -4.50 -5.12 -5.95
C SER A 124 -4.92 -6.00 -4.76
N ALA A 125 -4.31 -7.17 -4.63
CA ALA A 125 -4.62 -8.12 -3.56
C ALA A 125 -4.44 -7.49 -2.17
N PHE A 126 -3.38 -6.70 -1.97
CA PHE A 126 -3.15 -5.99 -0.72
C PHE A 126 -4.12 -4.83 -0.49
N ALA A 127 -4.52 -4.10 -1.54
CA ALA A 127 -5.56 -3.09 -1.41
C ALA A 127 -6.91 -3.72 -1.03
N ALA A 128 -7.31 -4.82 -1.69
CA ALA A 128 -8.51 -5.55 -1.34
C ALA A 128 -8.46 -6.07 0.12
N ALA A 129 -7.32 -6.60 0.56
CA ALA A 129 -7.13 -7.07 1.92
C ALA A 129 -7.21 -5.94 2.97
N ALA A 130 -6.71 -4.74 2.63
CA ALA A 130 -6.85 -3.55 3.47
C ALA A 130 -8.31 -3.10 3.55
N MET A 131 -9.02 -3.03 2.42
CA MET A 131 -10.44 -2.63 2.39
C MET A 131 -11.33 -3.57 3.21
N ALA A 132 -11.03 -4.87 3.20
CA ALA A 132 -11.74 -5.86 4.02
C ALA A 132 -11.53 -5.66 5.52
N ARG A 133 -10.44 -5.01 5.95
CA ARG A 133 -10.09 -4.76 7.35
C ARG A 133 -10.57 -3.42 7.88
N LEU A 134 -10.63 -2.41 7.00
CA LEU A 134 -11.13 -1.09 7.37
C LEU A 134 -12.54 -1.19 7.96
N LYS A 135 -12.70 -0.71 9.18
CA LYS A 135 -13.98 -0.61 9.86
C LYS A 135 -14.66 0.73 9.56
N ALA A 136 -15.96 0.83 9.86
CA ALA A 136 -16.73 2.04 9.58
C ALA A 136 -16.29 3.25 10.43
N ASP A 137 -15.80 3.01 11.64
CA ASP A 137 -15.30 4.00 12.59
C ASP A 137 -13.88 4.51 12.24
N GLU A 138 -13.09 3.72 11.52
CA GLU A 138 -11.78 4.15 10.99
C GLU A 138 -11.90 5.10 9.80
N LEU A 139 -13.12 5.30 9.29
CA LEU A 139 -13.47 6.26 8.23
C LEU A 139 -14.19 7.49 8.77
N LEU A 140 -14.18 7.74 10.09
CA LEU A 140 -14.81 8.90 10.73
C LEU A 140 -13.78 9.99 11.08
#